data_AF-X6LLM1-F1
#
_entry.id   AF-X6LLM1-F1
#
_cell.length_a   1.000
_cell.length_b   1.000
_cell.length_c   1.000
_cell.angle_alpha   90.00
_cell.angle_beta   90.00
_cell.angle_gamma   90.00
#
_symmetry.space_group_name_H-M   'P 1'
#
loop_
_entity.id
_entity.type
_entity.pdbx_description
1 polymer ?
#
loop_
_entity_poly.entity_id
_entity_poly.type
_entity_poly.pdbx_seq_one_letter_code
_entity_poly.pdbx_strand_id
1 'polypeptide(L)'
;MSQPDEWCLCEGKEDQQKRFGDLPRESLLTSWRAQQETESQAREASVCILYSGGIDSHVIAALCDKFVPSNETIDLINVSVGTNPLQAPDRLTAINGFLELSEWSPTRKWRLIQVNIDELQTLKNIR
;
A
#
# COMPACT_ATOMS: atom_id res chain seq x y z
N MET A 1 3.32 24.45 45.36
CA MET A 1 4.19 23.40 44.81
C MET A 1 3.57 22.05 45.10
N SER A 2 3.58 21.18 44.08
CA SER A 2 3.17 19.77 44.08
C SER A 2 1.68 19.47 43.86
N GLN A 3 1.32 19.32 42.58
CA GLN A 3 0.27 18.40 42.14
C GLN A 3 0.88 16.99 42.07
N PRO A 4 0.13 15.91 42.36
CA PRO A 4 0.58 14.55 42.12
C PRO A 4 0.36 14.17 40.64
N ASP A 5 1.41 13.62 40.04
CA ASP A 5 1.44 13.09 38.67
C ASP A 5 0.69 11.75 38.61
N GLU A 6 -0.61 11.81 38.29
CA GLU A 6 -1.27 10.68 37.62
C GLU A 6 -0.84 10.68 36.15
N TRP A 7 -0.42 9.51 35.67
CA TRP A 7 -0.52 8.90 34.33
C TRP A 7 0.66 7.94 34.16
N CYS A 8 0.70 6.97 35.08
CA CYS A 8 1.34 5.69 34.83
C CYS A 8 0.41 4.94 33.88
N LEU A 9 0.89 4.55 32.70
CA LEU A 9 0.47 3.40 31.87
C LEU A 9 1.32 3.45 30.58
N CYS A 10 2.53 2.91 30.65
CA CYS A 10 3.20 2.38 29.46
C CYS A 10 2.49 1.06 29.11
N GLU A 11 1.28 1.13 28.56
CA GLU A 11 0.67 -0.02 27.91
C GLU A 11 1.29 -0.17 26.52
N GLY A 12 1.74 -1.39 26.26
CA GLY A 12 2.41 -1.77 25.03
C GLY A 12 1.61 -1.37 23.80
N LYS A 13 2.29 -0.71 22.86
CA LYS A 13 1.88 -0.68 21.46
C LYS A 13 2.32 -1.97 20.75
N GLU A 14 2.04 -3.11 21.37
CA GLU A 14 1.93 -4.38 20.66
C GLU A 14 0.46 -4.51 20.25
N ASP A 15 0.22 -5.01 19.04
CA ASP A 15 -1.09 -5.43 18.53
C ASP A 15 -2.07 -4.35 18.02
N GLN A 16 -1.69 -3.63 16.96
CA GLN A 16 -2.69 -3.14 15.98
C GLN A 16 -2.44 -3.53 14.53
N GLN A 17 -1.47 -4.40 14.25
CA GLN A 17 -1.42 -5.10 12.96
C GLN A 17 -2.14 -6.44 13.11
N LYS A 18 -3.48 -6.44 13.05
CA LYS A 18 -4.22 -7.69 12.84
C LYS A 18 -3.58 -8.37 11.63
N ARG A 19 -3.10 -9.60 11.79
CA ARG A 19 -2.50 -10.39 10.71
C ARG A 19 -3.46 -10.37 9.53
N PHE A 20 -3.02 -9.75 8.43
CA PHE A 20 -3.81 -9.64 7.20
C PHE A 20 -4.26 -11.01 6.65
N GLY A 21 -3.69 -12.13 7.12
CA GLY A 21 -4.04 -13.48 6.69
C GLY A 21 -5.41 -14.01 7.13
N ASP A 22 -6.06 -13.44 8.15
CA ASP A 22 -7.30 -14.01 8.72
C ASP A 22 -8.61 -13.35 8.24
N LEU A 23 -8.53 -12.32 7.40
CA LEU A 23 -9.70 -11.56 6.95
C LEU A 23 -10.05 -11.85 5.48
N PRO A 24 -11.34 -11.86 5.11
CA PRO A 24 -11.76 -11.95 3.72
C PRO A 24 -11.11 -10.84 2.88
N ARG A 25 -10.68 -11.14 1.64
CA ARG A 25 -9.99 -10.17 0.76
C ARG A 25 -10.73 -8.82 0.68
N GLU A 26 -12.05 -8.82 0.54
CA GLU A 26 -12.87 -7.59 0.47
C GLU A 26 -12.76 -6.73 1.75
N SER A 27 -12.67 -7.37 2.92
CA SER A 27 -12.47 -6.68 4.19
C SER A 27 -11.07 -6.09 4.29
N LEU A 28 -10.05 -6.80 3.80
CA LEU A 28 -8.67 -6.29 3.71
C LEU A 28 -8.59 -5.05 2.82
N LEU A 29 -9.26 -5.06 1.67
CA LEU A 29 -9.30 -3.90 0.76
C LEU A 29 -9.96 -2.69 1.39
N THR A 30 -11.03 -2.91 2.15
CA THR A 30 -11.76 -1.83 2.84
C THR A 30 -10.91 -1.22 3.95
N SER A 31 -10.29 -2.05 4.80
CA SER A 31 -9.39 -1.59 5.86
C SER A 31 -8.15 -0.89 5.28
N TRP A 32 -7.57 -1.44 4.22
CA TRP A 32 -6.42 -0.86 3.54
C TRP A 32 -6.74 0.53 2.95
N ARG A 33 -7.91 0.71 2.34
CA ARG A 33 -8.34 2.03 1.82
C ARG A 33 -8.43 3.08 2.92
N ALA A 34 -9.00 2.73 4.08
CA ALA A 34 -9.08 3.65 5.22
C ALA A 34 -7.70 4.02 5.78
N GLN A 35 -6.72 3.10 5.67
CA GLN A 35 -5.37 3.30 6.16
C GLN A 35 -4.55 4.27 5.28
N GLN A 36 -4.78 4.27 3.96
CA GLN A 36 -4.12 5.17 3.00
C GLN A 36 -4.37 6.66 3.26
N GLU A 37 -5.57 7.03 3.70
CA GLU A 37 -5.90 8.42 4.03
C GLU A 37 -5.11 8.93 5.26
N THR A 38 -4.66 8.01 6.12
CA THR A 38 -3.94 8.34 7.36
C THR A 38 -2.41 8.34 7.19
N GLU A 39 -1.88 7.57 6.23
CA GLU A 39 -0.44 7.38 6.01
C GLU A 39 0.26 8.47 5.17
N SER A 40 -0.45 9.55 4.83
CA SER A 40 0.11 10.70 4.08
C SER A 40 1.25 11.44 4.83
N GLN A 41 1.50 11.11 6.11
CA GLN A 41 2.63 11.59 6.92
C GLN A 41 3.72 10.53 7.18
N ALA A 42 3.60 9.31 6.62
CA ALA A 42 4.64 8.30 6.74
C ALA A 42 5.89 8.70 5.96
N ARG A 43 7.08 8.33 6.48
CA ARG A 43 8.39 8.63 5.86
C ARG A 43 8.39 8.32 4.36
N GLU A 44 9.06 9.17 3.58
CA GLU A 44 9.23 8.97 2.13
C GLU A 44 9.78 7.56 1.84
N ALA A 45 9.19 6.91 0.83
CA ALA A 45 9.69 5.64 0.35
C ALA A 45 11.03 5.86 -0.36
N SER A 46 11.98 4.95 -0.15
CA SER A 46 13.27 5.00 -0.83
C SER A 46 13.20 4.49 -2.27
N VAL A 47 12.24 3.60 -2.55
CA VAL A 47 12.05 2.97 -3.85
C VAL A 47 10.57 2.99 -4.23
N CYS A 48 10.33 3.27 -5.51
CA CYS A 48 9.02 3.23 -6.13
C CYS A 48 9.04 2.35 -7.38
N ILE A 49 7.98 1.56 -7.57
CA ILE A 49 7.81 0.63 -8.67
C ILE A 49 6.50 0.95 -9.39
N LEU A 50 6.55 1.13 -10.70
CA LEU A 50 5.35 1.14 -11.53
C LEU A 50 4.77 -0.28 -11.56
N TYR A 51 3.60 -0.44 -10.97
CA TYR A 51 3.05 -1.72 -10.58
C TYR A 51 1.68 -1.96 -11.22
N SER A 52 1.67 -2.73 -12.30
CA SER A 52 0.44 -3.16 -12.98
C SER A 52 -0.18 -4.42 -12.36
N GLY A 53 0.54 -5.09 -11.44
CA GLY A 53 0.20 -6.42 -10.95
C GLY A 53 0.57 -7.55 -11.92
N GLY A 54 1.11 -7.23 -13.10
CA GLY A 54 1.65 -8.25 -14.01
C GLY A 54 2.93 -8.89 -13.47
N ILE A 55 3.29 -10.04 -14.03
CA ILE A 55 4.40 -10.88 -13.55
C ILE A 55 5.72 -10.13 -13.42
N ASP A 56 6.08 -9.29 -14.40
CA ASP A 56 7.36 -8.56 -14.39
C ASP A 56 7.43 -7.59 -13.20
N SER A 57 6.39 -6.76 -13.05
CA SER A 57 6.31 -5.80 -11.94
C SER A 57 6.21 -6.49 -10.58
N HIS A 58 5.59 -7.67 -10.53
CA HIS A 58 5.48 -8.49 -9.33
C HIS A 58 6.83 -9.11 -8.92
N VAL A 59 7.57 -9.63 -9.91
CA VAL A 59 8.93 -10.15 -9.68
C VAL A 59 9.86 -9.02 -9.24
N ILE A 60 9.79 -7.84 -9.85
CA ILE A 60 10.58 -6.68 -9.43
C ILE A 60 10.26 -6.30 -7.98
N ALA A 61 8.99 -6.24 -7.60
CA ALA A 61 8.60 -5.99 -6.22
C ALA A 61 9.18 -7.03 -5.26
N ALA A 62 9.03 -8.32 -5.56
CA ALA A 62 9.57 -9.40 -4.74
C ALA A 62 11.11 -9.36 -4.63
N LEU A 63 11.81 -8.90 -5.68
CA LEU A 63 13.25 -8.68 -5.63
C LEU A 63 13.59 -7.47 -4.75
N CYS A 64 12.88 -6.36 -4.88
CA CYS A 64 13.09 -5.18 -4.03
C CYS A 64 12.90 -5.51 -2.55
N ASP A 65 12.00 -6.43 -2.19
CA ASP A 65 11.86 -6.92 -0.81
C ASP A 65 13.16 -7.52 -0.23
N LYS A 66 14.04 -8.07 -1.08
CA LYS A 66 15.31 -8.65 -0.63
C LYS A 66 16.44 -7.64 -0.49
N PHE A 67 16.40 -6.55 -1.27
CA PHE A 67 17.52 -5.62 -1.39
C PHE A 67 17.27 -4.26 -0.75
N VAL A 68 16.01 -3.85 -0.62
CA VAL A 68 15.66 -2.61 0.10
C VAL A 68 15.69 -2.90 1.60
N PRO A 69 16.30 -2.04 2.43
CA PRO A 69 16.27 -2.17 3.89
C PRO A 69 14.85 -2.38 4.44
N SER A 70 14.68 -3.25 5.44
CA SER A 70 13.36 -3.64 5.97
C SER A 70 12.61 -2.51 6.69
N ASN A 71 13.34 -1.48 7.14
CA ASN A 71 12.76 -0.28 7.76
C ASN A 71 12.18 0.71 6.73
N GLU A 72 12.49 0.53 5.45
CA GLU A 72 12.08 1.41 4.37
C GLU A 72 10.84 0.88 3.64
N THR A 73 9.93 1.81 3.33
CA THR A 73 8.70 1.54 2.58
C THR A 73 9.01 1.34 1.10
N ILE A 74 8.32 0.41 0.45
CA ILE A 74 8.32 0.27 -1.01
C ILE A 74 6.96 0.72 -1.53
N ASP A 75 6.99 1.72 -2.41
CA ASP A 75 5.79 2.23 -3.07
C ASP A 75 5.52 1.47 -4.37
N LEU A 76 4.31 0.90 -4.47
CA LEU A 76 3.78 0.29 -5.69
C LEU A 76 2.80 1.27 -6.31
N ILE A 77 3.12 1.86 -7.45
CA ILE A 77 2.24 2.81 -8.14
C ILE A 77 1.46 2.09 -9.22
N ASN A 78 0.16 1.89 -9.01
CA ASN A 78 -0.76 1.45 -10.04
C ASN A 78 -1.42 2.66 -10.72
N VAL A 79 -1.33 2.71 -12.04
CA VAL A 79 -1.98 3.75 -12.85
C VAL A 79 -3.06 3.10 -13.68
N SER A 80 -4.32 3.52 -13.50
CA SER A 80 -5.44 3.06 -14.33
C SER A 80 -6.05 4.23 -15.09
N VAL A 81 -6.39 3.99 -16.36
CA VAL A 81 -7.03 4.97 -17.24
C VAL A 81 -8.46 4.54 -17.50
N GLY A 82 -9.42 5.47 -17.43
CA GLY A 82 -10.79 5.23 -17.87
C GLY A 82 -11.86 5.71 -16.90
N THR A 83 -13.12 5.52 -17.28
CA THR A 83 -14.31 6.00 -16.56
C THR A 83 -14.63 5.21 -15.30
N ASN A 84 -14.14 3.96 -15.19
CA ASN A 84 -14.28 3.13 -14.00
C ASN A 84 -12.94 2.50 -13.56
N PRO A 85 -12.05 3.31 -12.94
CA PRO A 85 -10.73 2.86 -12.46
C PRO A 85 -10.78 1.58 -11.61
N LEU A 86 -11.83 1.42 -10.80
CA LEU A 86 -11.98 0.31 -9.85
C LEU A 86 -12.19 -1.05 -10.54
N GLN A 87 -12.65 -1.06 -11.79
CA GLN A 87 -12.88 -2.27 -12.57
C GLN A 87 -11.78 -2.51 -13.62
N ALA A 88 -10.77 -1.65 -13.67
CA ALA A 88 -9.67 -1.80 -14.60
C ALA A 88 -8.92 -3.13 -14.30
N PRO A 89 -8.70 -4.01 -15.30
CA PRO A 89 -8.11 -5.32 -15.05
C PRO A 89 -6.73 -5.26 -14.41
N ASP A 90 -5.92 -4.28 -14.79
CA ASP A 90 -4.63 -3.95 -14.18
C ASP A 90 -4.78 -3.53 -12.71
N ARG A 91 -5.79 -2.73 -12.36
CA ARG A 91 -6.07 -2.36 -10.96
C ARG A 91 -6.39 -3.58 -10.10
N LEU A 92 -7.27 -4.44 -10.58
CA LEU A 92 -7.65 -5.65 -9.85
C LEU A 92 -6.44 -6.57 -9.65
N THR A 93 -5.60 -6.70 -10.68
CA THR A 93 -4.38 -7.51 -10.61
C THR A 93 -3.36 -6.89 -9.65
N ALA A 94 -3.16 -5.56 -9.70
CA ALA A 94 -2.27 -4.84 -8.79
C ALA A 94 -2.72 -4.97 -7.33
N ILE A 95 -4.02 -4.90 -7.08
CA ILE A 95 -4.58 -5.07 -5.74
C ILE A 95 -4.30 -6.50 -5.22
N ASN A 96 -4.58 -7.53 -6.01
CA ASN A 96 -4.31 -8.92 -5.61
C ASN A 96 -2.82 -9.16 -5.37
N GLY A 97 -1.96 -8.67 -6.28
CA GLY A 97 -0.53 -8.84 -6.13
C GLY A 97 0.05 -8.11 -4.92
N PHE A 98 -0.49 -6.93 -4.57
CA PHE A 98 -0.13 -6.23 -3.33
C PHE A 98 -0.51 -7.04 -2.07
N LEU A 99 -1.69 -7.68 -2.06
CA LEU A 99 -2.10 -8.54 -0.94
C LEU A 99 -1.17 -9.75 -0.81
N GLU A 100 -0.83 -10.40 -1.93
CA GLU A 100 0.10 -11.53 -1.96
C GLU A 100 1.50 -11.15 -1.44
N LEU A 101 2.03 -9.99 -1.86
CA LEU A 101 3.32 -9.47 -1.37
C LEU A 101 3.28 -9.17 0.14
N SER A 102 2.16 -8.63 0.62
CA SER A 102 1.94 -8.31 2.04
C SER A 102 1.81 -9.57 2.90
N GLU A 103 1.23 -10.64 2.34
CA GLU A 103 1.15 -11.94 2.99
C GLU A 103 2.52 -12.66 2.99
N TRP A 104 3.23 -12.59 1.87
CA TRP A 104 4.55 -13.21 1.71
C TRP A 104 5.62 -12.57 2.61
N SER A 105 5.62 -11.24 2.71
CA SER A 105 6.58 -10.47 3.51
C SER A 105 5.83 -9.54 4.49
N PRO A 106 5.34 -10.09 5.62
CA PRO A 106 4.50 -9.32 6.55
C PRO A 106 5.29 -8.27 7.34
N THR A 107 6.61 -8.39 7.40
CA THR A 107 7.50 -7.41 8.04
C THR A 107 7.78 -6.19 7.15
N ARG A 108 7.52 -6.30 5.85
CA ARG A 108 7.76 -5.23 4.88
C ARG A 108 6.61 -4.23 4.89
N LYS A 109 6.95 -2.95 4.81
CA LYS A 109 6.01 -1.87 4.59
C LYS A 109 5.77 -1.69 3.09
N TRP A 110 4.68 -2.28 2.61
CA TRP A 110 4.19 -2.07 1.25
C TRP A 110 3.15 -0.95 1.24
N ARG A 111 3.22 -0.06 0.26
CA ARG A 111 2.18 0.97 0.04
C ARG A 111 1.77 1.00 -1.42
N LEU A 112 0.50 0.67 -1.70
CA LEU A 112 -0.05 0.66 -3.05
C LEU A 112 -0.70 2.01 -3.39
N ILE A 113 0.00 2.85 -4.13
CA ILE A 113 -0.52 4.15 -4.56
C ILE A 113 -1.35 3.95 -5.83
N GLN A 114 -2.61 4.39 -5.77
CA GLN A 114 -3.55 4.27 -6.87
C GLN A 114 -3.72 5.61 -7.58
N VAL A 115 -3.25 5.68 -8.83
CA VAL A 115 -3.35 6.87 -9.68
C VAL A 115 -4.46 6.65 -10.70
N ASN A 116 -5.42 7.56 -10.72
CA ASN A 116 -6.53 7.53 -11.67
C ASN A 116 -6.30 8.61 -12.72
N ILE A 117 -6.37 8.23 -13.99
CA ILE A 117 -6.28 9.17 -15.10
C ILE A 117 -7.63 9.21 -15.81
N ASP A 118 -8.22 10.40 -15.86
CA ASP A 118 -9.41 10.65 -16.66
C ASP A 118 -9.08 10.53 -18.14
N GLU A 119 -9.86 9.74 -18.87
CA GLU A 119 -9.66 9.44 -20.30
C GLU A 119 -9.56 10.70 -21.19
N LEU A 120 -10.27 11.78 -20.79
CA LEU A 120 -10.25 13.08 -21.47
C LEU A 120 -8.91 13.83 -21.35
N GLN A 121 -8.08 13.52 -20.35
CA GLN A 121 -6.75 14.12 -20.18
C GLN A 121 -5.72 13.46 -21.12
N THR A 122 -5.81 12.15 -21.30
CA THR A 122 -4.87 11.38 -22.14
C THR A 122 -4.93 11.81 -23.61
N LEU A 123 -6.13 12.05 -24.14
CA LEU A 123 -6.34 12.45 -25.55
C LEU A 123 -5.86 13.87 -25.87
N LYS A 124 -5.70 14.74 -24.87
CA LYS A 124 -5.23 16.12 -25.08
C LYS A 124 -3.73 16.23 -25.28
N ASN A 125 -2.96 15.24 -24.79
CA ASN A 125 -1.50 15.26 -24.79
C ASN A 125 -0.86 14.41 -25.90
N ILE A 126 -1.67 13.69 -26.70
CA ILE A 126 -1.22 12.91 -27.87
C ILE A 126 -1.51 13.70 -29.17
N ARG A 127 -1.30 15.02 -29.16
CA ARG A 127 -1.56 15.87 -30.32
C ARG A 127 -0.33 16.68 -30.72
#